data_AF-A0A094WB23-F1
#
_entry.id   AF-A0A094WB23-F1
#
_cell.length_a   1.000
_cell.length_b   1.000
_cell.length_c   1.000
_cell.angle_alpha   90.00
_cell.angle_beta   90.00
_cell.angle_gamma   90.00
#
_symmetry.space_group_name_H-M   'P 1'
#
loop_
_entity.id
_entity.type
_entity.pdbx_description
1 polymer ?
#
loop_
_entity_poly.entity_id
_entity_poly.type
_entity_poly.pdbx_seq_one_letter_code
_entity_poly.pdbx_strand_id
1 'polypeptide(L)'
;MTEMPSSGSPSDLHDPHDPRDLHKNFVSKLRNMLLRLDDYVHLFVAIFLMAGAVIVLLHSATTLTSLSIDSVLGLINDMLFVVIILELLWIMLSYLGRRRFPIASFIIIGIISSIRRILLIEAQSSFHSKAANNFLSRQTIDLLLYVLVVLILVFSYHLLVRTSSGNDAESRQRD
;
A
#
# COMPACT_ATOMS: atom_id res chain seq x y z
N MET A 1 -16.98 -69.31 34.77
CA MET A 1 -15.68 -69.17 34.09
C MET A 1 -15.98 -69.36 32.62
N THR A 2 -16.37 -68.26 31.96
CA THR A 2 -16.82 -68.26 30.56
C THR A 2 -16.30 -66.97 29.97
N GLU A 3 -15.14 -67.05 29.30
CA GLU A 3 -14.53 -65.90 28.64
C GLU A 3 -15.22 -65.62 27.31
N MET A 4 -15.55 -64.34 27.07
CA MET A 4 -16.01 -63.84 25.77
C MET A 4 -14.81 -63.40 24.94
N PRO A 5 -14.78 -63.67 23.62
CA PRO A 5 -13.69 -63.22 22.77
C PRO A 5 -13.76 -61.70 22.57
N SER A 6 -12.63 -61.06 22.88
CA SER A 6 -12.37 -59.63 22.67
C SER A 6 -12.47 -59.28 21.17
N SER A 7 -13.36 -58.33 20.88
CA SER A 7 -13.55 -57.73 19.57
C SER A 7 -12.27 -57.04 19.11
N GLY A 8 -11.57 -57.63 18.14
CA GLY A 8 -10.51 -56.96 17.40
C GLY A 8 -11.12 -55.83 16.56
N SER A 9 -10.81 -54.58 16.90
CA SER A 9 -11.06 -53.43 16.02
C SER A 9 -10.14 -53.53 14.79
N PRO A 10 -10.68 -53.62 13.56
CA PRO A 10 -9.88 -53.48 12.36
C PRO A 10 -9.87 -51.99 11.98
N SER A 11 -9.08 -51.20 12.70
CA SER A 11 -8.89 -49.78 12.35
C SER A 11 -7.43 -49.32 12.48
N ASP A 12 -6.50 -50.27 12.47
CA ASP A 12 -5.08 -50.02 12.24
C ASP A 12 -4.74 -50.40 10.79
N LEU A 13 -5.33 -49.67 9.85
CA LEU A 13 -4.85 -49.64 8.47
C LEU A 13 -4.20 -48.27 8.25
N HIS A 14 -2.96 -48.16 8.71
CA HIS A 14 -2.05 -47.10 8.26
C HIS A 14 -1.73 -47.38 6.79
N ASP A 15 -2.49 -46.76 5.89
CA ASP A 15 -2.24 -46.76 4.45
C ASP A 15 -1.08 -45.78 4.15
N PRO A 16 0.09 -46.26 3.68
CA PRO A 16 1.27 -45.44 3.45
C PRO A 16 1.24 -44.65 2.12
N HIS A 17 0.11 -44.61 1.39
CA HIS A 17 -0.02 -43.89 0.13
C HIS A 17 -1.20 -42.90 0.12
N ASP A 18 -1.17 -41.87 0.97
CA ASP A 18 -2.06 -40.71 0.83
C ASP A 18 -1.40 -39.64 -0.09
N PRO A 19 -1.90 -39.38 -1.32
CA PRO A 19 -1.34 -38.36 -2.23
C PRO A 19 -1.45 -36.91 -1.71
N ARG A 20 -2.06 -36.66 -0.54
CA ARG A 20 -2.25 -35.33 0.04
C ARG A 20 -1.00 -34.75 0.71
N ASP A 21 0.00 -35.57 1.01
CA ASP A 21 1.24 -35.14 1.69
C ASP A 21 2.14 -34.31 0.76
N LEU A 22 2.20 -34.71 -0.50
CA LEU A 22 3.03 -34.08 -1.52
C LEU A 22 2.55 -32.65 -1.83
N HIS A 23 1.23 -32.45 -1.87
CA HIS A 23 0.62 -31.15 -2.12
C HIS A 23 0.86 -30.18 -0.96
N LYS A 24 0.76 -30.64 0.30
CA LYS A 24 1.08 -29.82 1.48
C LYS A 24 2.55 -29.37 1.52
N ASN A 25 3.48 -30.24 1.12
CA ASN A 25 4.91 -29.93 1.07
C ASN A 25 5.24 -28.91 -0.03
N PHE A 26 4.58 -29.00 -1.19
CA PHE A 26 4.76 -28.02 -2.27
C PHE A 26 4.19 -26.65 -1.91
N VAL A 27 2.97 -26.59 -1.36
CA VAL A 27 2.30 -25.33 -0.99
C VAL A 27 3.04 -24.62 0.14
N SER A 28 3.57 -25.37 1.13
CA SER A 28 4.36 -24.77 2.23
C SER A 28 5.72 -24.26 1.75
N LYS A 29 6.39 -24.97 0.84
CA LYS A 29 7.66 -24.53 0.24
C LYS A 29 7.46 -23.29 -0.63
N LEU A 30 6.39 -23.25 -1.44
CA LEU A 30 6.04 -22.08 -2.24
C LEU A 30 5.69 -20.87 -1.36
N ARG A 31 4.93 -21.08 -0.29
CA ARG A 31 4.61 -20.03 0.70
C ARG A 31 5.88 -19.46 1.33
N ASN A 32 6.80 -20.31 1.77
CA ASN A 32 8.06 -19.85 2.35
C ASN A 32 8.96 -19.12 1.34
N MET A 33 8.96 -19.56 0.08
CA MET A 33 9.70 -18.90 -0.98
C MET A 33 9.12 -17.52 -1.30
N LEU A 34 7.78 -17.40 -1.35
CA LEU A 34 7.08 -16.16 -1.62
C LEU A 34 7.30 -15.15 -0.49
N LEU A 35 7.22 -15.58 0.77
CA LEU A 35 7.50 -14.73 1.94
C LEU A 35 8.94 -14.21 1.94
N ARG A 36 9.91 -15.05 1.55
CA ARG A 36 11.31 -14.64 1.50
C ARG A 36 11.56 -13.65 0.36
N LEU A 37 10.95 -13.87 -0.81
CA LEU A 37 11.04 -12.96 -1.95
C LEU A 37 10.42 -11.59 -1.64
N ASP A 38 9.27 -11.60 -0.99
CA ASP A 38 8.55 -10.39 -0.56
C ASP A 38 9.40 -9.51 0.37
N ASP A 39 10.04 -10.11 1.38
CA ASP A 39 10.95 -9.38 2.28
C ASP A 39 12.16 -8.78 1.51
N TYR A 40 12.74 -9.51 0.54
CA TYR A 40 13.85 -9.00 -0.29
C TYR A 40 13.44 -7.83 -1.19
N VAL A 41 12.27 -7.92 -1.85
CA VAL A 41 11.77 -6.86 -2.74
C VAL A 41 11.50 -5.59 -1.93
N HIS A 42 10.85 -5.70 -0.78
CA HIS A 42 10.58 -4.54 0.08
C HIS A 42 11.86 -3.86 0.56
N LEU A 43 12.87 -4.64 0.98
CA LEU A 43 14.16 -4.10 1.37
C LEU A 43 14.84 -3.35 0.22
N PHE A 44 14.83 -3.94 -0.97
CA PHE A 44 15.43 -3.33 -2.16
C PHE A 44 14.74 -2.00 -2.53
N VAL A 45 13.41 -1.99 -2.53
CA VAL A 45 12.61 -0.78 -2.81
C VAL A 45 12.89 0.31 -1.78
N ALA A 46 12.95 -0.03 -0.49
CA ALA A 46 13.25 0.93 0.57
C ALA A 46 14.63 1.58 0.39
N ILE A 47 15.66 0.80 0.06
CA ILE A 47 17.01 1.31 -0.21
C ILE A 47 16.99 2.25 -1.43
N PHE A 48 16.29 1.85 -2.50
CA PHE A 48 16.22 2.65 -3.73
C PHE A 48 15.50 3.99 -3.51
N LEU A 49 14.38 3.97 -2.79
CA LEU A 49 13.65 5.19 -2.42
C LEU A 49 14.51 6.11 -1.54
N MET A 50 15.22 5.54 -0.56
CA MET A 50 16.14 6.32 0.29
C MET A 50 17.23 7.00 -0.53
N ALA A 51 17.90 6.26 -1.43
CA ALA A 51 18.92 6.83 -2.31
C ALA A 51 18.34 7.93 -3.20
N GLY A 52 17.18 7.70 -3.81
CA GLY A 52 16.49 8.69 -4.64
C GLY A 52 16.15 9.98 -3.88
N ALA A 53 15.62 9.87 -2.65
CA ALA A 53 15.34 11.03 -1.81
C ALA A 53 16.60 11.85 -1.53
N VAL A 54 17.71 11.20 -1.17
CA VAL A 54 18.98 11.85 -0.88
C VAL A 54 19.53 12.57 -2.11
N ILE A 55 19.49 11.93 -3.29
CA ILE A 55 19.98 12.52 -4.54
C ILE A 55 19.20 13.81 -4.86
N VAL A 56 17.87 13.77 -4.79
CA VAL A 56 17.04 14.96 -5.06
C VAL A 56 17.29 16.05 -4.04
N LEU A 57 17.39 15.71 -2.75
CA LEU A 57 17.70 16.67 -1.69
C LEU A 57 19.01 17.41 -1.93
N LEU A 58 20.06 16.68 -2.32
CA LEU A 58 21.37 17.27 -2.64
C LEU A 58 21.28 18.20 -3.86
N HIS A 59 20.61 17.75 -4.93
CA HIS A 59 20.40 18.56 -6.13
C HIS A 59 19.64 19.86 -5.82
N SER A 60 18.55 19.76 -5.05
CA SER A 60 17.72 20.91 -4.68
C SER A 60 18.49 21.89 -3.79
N ALA A 61 19.31 21.40 -2.86
CA ALA A 61 20.17 22.23 -2.00
C ALA A 61 21.17 23.06 -2.82
N THR A 62 21.72 22.52 -3.91
CA THR A 62 22.63 23.28 -4.78
C THR A 62 21.93 24.32 -5.65
N THR A 63 20.64 24.13 -5.95
CA THR A 63 19.84 25.05 -6.78
C THR A 63 19.42 26.30 -6.01
N LEU A 64 19.36 26.23 -4.67
CA LEU A 64 18.98 27.32 -3.78
C LEU A 64 19.94 28.52 -3.77
N THR A 65 21.17 28.37 -4.27
CA THR A 65 22.16 29.45 -4.25
C THR A 65 21.76 30.65 -5.12
N SER A 66 20.80 30.49 -6.04
CA SER A 66 20.17 31.59 -6.78
C SER A 66 18.81 31.94 -6.18
N LEU A 67 18.65 33.16 -5.62
CA LEU A 67 17.41 33.66 -5.01
C LEU A 67 16.41 34.23 -6.04
N SER A 68 16.14 33.49 -7.11
CA SER A 68 15.15 33.86 -8.12
C SER A 68 13.78 33.24 -7.81
N ILE A 69 12.68 33.88 -8.24
CA ILE A 69 11.31 33.36 -8.05
C ILE A 69 11.17 31.96 -8.67
N ASP A 70 11.71 31.77 -9.87
CA ASP A 70 11.72 30.48 -10.56
C ASP A 70 12.47 29.40 -9.75
N SER A 71 13.56 29.77 -9.07
CA SER A 71 14.33 28.86 -8.22
C SER A 71 13.57 28.48 -6.94
N VAL A 72 12.80 29.40 -6.36
CA VAL A 72 11.93 29.12 -5.20
C VAL A 72 10.79 28.18 -5.58
N LEU A 73 10.15 28.38 -6.75
CA LEU A 73 9.12 27.47 -7.25
C LEU A 73 9.68 26.08 -7.55
N GLY A 74 10.88 26.00 -8.15
CA GLY A 74 11.60 24.75 -8.36
C GLY A 74 11.91 24.01 -7.06
N LEU A 75 12.35 24.74 -6.03
CA LEU A 75 12.59 24.19 -4.69
C LEU A 75 11.32 23.57 -4.09
N ILE A 76 10.20 24.29 -4.11
CA ILE A 76 8.95 23.80 -3.52
C ILE A 76 8.52 22.50 -4.21
N ASN A 77 8.64 22.44 -5.53
CA ASN A 77 8.36 21.24 -6.31
C ASN A 77 9.29 20.07 -5.93
N ASP A 78 10.60 20.31 -5.82
CA ASP A 78 11.56 19.28 -5.43
C ASP A 78 11.31 18.78 -4.00
N MET A 79 10.98 19.68 -3.07
CA MET A 79 10.63 19.31 -1.69
C MET A 79 9.33 18.49 -1.64
N LEU A 80 8.31 18.87 -2.41
CA LEU A 80 7.09 18.09 -2.55
C LEU A 80 7.42 16.68 -3.08
N PHE A 81 8.30 16.58 -4.08
CA PHE A 81 8.75 15.32 -4.62
C PHE A 81 9.50 14.47 -3.58
N VAL A 82 10.38 15.07 -2.78
CA VAL A 82 11.07 14.38 -1.68
C VAL A 82 10.07 13.88 -0.63
N VAL A 83 9.11 14.71 -0.21
CA VAL A 83 8.05 14.31 0.72
C VAL A 83 7.24 13.14 0.15
N ILE A 84 6.92 13.17 -1.14
CA ILE A 84 6.30 12.06 -1.84
C ILE A 84 7.18 10.79 -1.77
N ILE A 85 8.50 10.88 -1.96
CA ILE A 85 9.39 9.71 -1.83
C ILE A 85 9.44 9.21 -0.37
N LEU A 86 9.59 10.10 0.61
CA LEU A 86 9.63 9.76 2.03
C LEU A 86 8.33 9.08 2.49
N GLU A 87 7.19 9.54 1.98
CA GLU A 87 5.90 8.91 2.25
C GLU A 87 5.81 7.52 1.60
N LEU A 88 6.52 7.25 0.47
CA LEU A 88 6.55 5.90 -0.11
C LEU A 88 7.42 5.00 0.77
N LEU A 89 8.56 5.53 1.22
CA LEU A 89 9.48 4.86 2.11
C LEU A 89 8.79 4.45 3.43
N TRP A 90 7.99 5.35 4.02
CA TRP A 90 7.24 5.04 5.24
C TRP A 90 6.30 3.85 5.06
N ILE A 91 5.59 3.75 3.93
CA ILE A 91 4.73 2.60 3.62
C ILE A 91 5.56 1.32 3.53
N MET A 92 6.70 1.35 2.84
CA MET A 92 7.59 0.18 2.72
C MET A 92 8.13 -0.28 4.09
N LEU A 93 8.52 0.67 4.94
CA LEU A 93 8.99 0.38 6.31
C LEU A 93 7.86 -0.16 7.19
N SER A 94 6.66 0.40 7.06
CA SER A 94 5.47 -0.04 7.80
C SER A 94 5.09 -1.48 7.43
N TYR A 95 5.24 -1.84 6.16
CA TYR A 95 5.02 -3.20 5.66
C TYR A 95 6.02 -4.21 6.26
N LEU A 96 7.30 -3.85 6.35
CA LEU A 96 8.33 -4.68 6.96
C LEU A 96 8.04 -5.00 8.45
N GLY A 97 7.27 -4.13 9.12
CA GLY A 97 6.90 -4.25 10.52
C GLY A 97 5.90 -5.38 10.88
N ARG A 98 5.42 -6.16 9.91
CA ARG A 98 4.58 -7.38 10.11
C ARG A 98 3.39 -7.22 11.10
N ARG A 99 2.84 -6.01 11.26
CA ARG A 99 1.64 -5.80 12.06
C ARG A 99 0.44 -6.29 11.27
N ARG A 100 -0.42 -7.12 11.88
CA ARG A 100 -1.71 -7.50 11.29
C ARG A 100 -2.48 -6.22 11.01
N PHE A 101 -2.64 -5.87 9.73
CA PHE A 101 -3.26 -4.61 9.32
C PHE A 101 -4.76 -4.63 9.65
N PRO A 102 -5.22 -3.89 10.68
CA PRO A 102 -6.65 -3.64 10.80
C PRO A 102 -7.10 -2.86 9.56
N ILE A 103 -8.33 -3.10 9.12
CA ILE A 103 -8.94 -2.45 7.94
C ILE A 103 -8.80 -0.92 7.98
N ALA A 104 -8.83 -0.33 9.18
CA ALA A 104 -8.58 1.08 9.41
C ALA A 104 -7.21 1.56 8.89
N SER A 105 -6.14 0.81 9.10
CA SER A 105 -4.79 1.16 8.62
C SER A 105 -4.70 1.10 7.09
N PHE A 106 -5.41 0.16 6.46
CA PHE A 106 -5.45 0.06 5.00
C PHE A 106 -6.07 1.30 4.37
N ILE A 107 -7.17 1.82 4.92
CA ILE A 107 -7.82 2.99 4.33
C ILE A 107 -6.99 4.26 4.51
N ILE A 108 -6.32 4.44 5.65
CA ILE A 108 -5.41 5.59 5.86
C ILE A 108 -4.29 5.58 4.82
N ILE A 109 -3.66 4.42 4.58
CA ILE A 109 -2.61 4.26 3.57
C ILE A 109 -3.17 4.54 2.16
N GLY A 110 -4.39 4.08 1.87
CA GLY A 110 -5.08 4.35 0.60
C GLY A 110 -5.34 5.84 0.36
N ILE A 111 -5.83 6.56 1.37
CA ILE A 111 -6.08 8.02 1.29
C ILE A 111 -4.78 8.78 1.04
N ILE A 112 -3.72 8.48 1.80
CA ILE A 112 -2.40 9.10 1.64
C ILE A 112 -1.87 8.86 0.21
N SER A 113 -1.99 7.64 -0.31
CA SER A 113 -1.58 7.30 -1.67
C SER A 113 -2.35 8.08 -2.73
N SER A 114 -3.66 8.28 -2.54
CA SER A 114 -4.50 9.08 -3.43
C SER A 114 -4.10 10.56 -3.41
N ILE A 115 -3.95 11.16 -2.23
CA ILE A 115 -3.56 12.58 -2.09
C ILE A 115 -2.21 12.84 -2.76
N ARG A 116 -1.22 11.97 -2.52
CA ARG A 116 0.09 12.02 -3.16
C ARG A 116 0.01 12.02 -4.69
N ARG A 117 -0.86 11.19 -5.29
CA ARG A 117 -1.04 11.12 -6.74
C ARG A 117 -1.60 12.44 -7.30
N ILE A 118 -2.56 13.05 -6.60
CA ILE A 118 -3.13 14.35 -6.98
C ILE A 118 -2.04 15.43 -6.97
N LEU A 119 -1.31 15.55 -5.86
CA LEU A 119 -0.24 16.53 -5.69
C LEU A 119 0.86 16.39 -6.76
N LEU A 120 1.22 15.15 -7.12
CA LEU A 120 2.18 14.89 -8.19
C LEU A 120 1.68 15.41 -9.54
N ILE A 121 0.41 15.18 -9.88
CA ILE A 121 -0.15 15.60 -11.17
C ILE A 121 -0.25 17.14 -11.24
N GLU A 122 -0.64 17.79 -10.15
CA GLU A 122 -0.68 19.27 -10.08
C GLU A 122 0.71 19.90 -10.17
N ALA A 123 1.69 19.31 -9.49
CA ALA A 123 3.08 19.76 -9.54
C ALA A 123 3.70 19.58 -10.95
N GLN A 124 3.45 18.43 -11.60
CA GLN A 124 3.88 18.17 -12.98
C GLN A 124 3.23 19.13 -13.98
N SER A 125 1.94 19.45 -13.78
CA SER A 125 1.20 20.43 -14.59
C SER A 125 1.78 21.84 -14.46
N SER A 126 2.16 22.23 -13.23
CA SER A 126 2.76 23.54 -12.96
C SER A 126 4.11 23.73 -13.67
N PHE A 127 4.91 22.67 -13.80
CA PHE A 127 6.20 22.72 -14.49
C PHE A 127 6.07 22.68 -16.04
N HIS A 128 5.09 21.96 -16.58
CA HIS A 128 4.90 21.77 -18.03
C HIS A 128 4.05 22.85 -18.73
N SER A 129 3.68 23.93 -18.04
CA SER A 129 2.77 24.98 -18.54
C SER A 129 3.29 25.84 -19.72
N LYS A 130 4.44 25.51 -20.34
CA LYS A 130 5.02 26.31 -21.44
C LYS A 130 4.57 25.93 -22.87
N ALA A 131 3.57 25.07 -23.05
CA ALA A 131 3.08 24.71 -24.39
C ALA A 131 1.54 24.72 -24.50
N ALA A 132 0.94 25.91 -24.43
CA ALA A 132 -0.37 26.12 -25.05
C ALA A 132 -0.17 26.06 -26.58
N ASN A 133 -0.92 25.26 -27.33
CA ASN A 133 -2.08 25.79 -28.06
C ASN A 133 -3.11 24.72 -28.50
N ASN A 134 -3.06 23.47 -28.02
CA ASN A 134 -4.04 22.42 -28.38
C ASN A 134 -4.45 21.51 -27.19
N PHE A 135 -4.31 21.99 -25.95
CA PHE A 135 -4.16 21.17 -24.75
C PHE A 135 -5.45 20.80 -23.99
N LEU A 136 -6.61 21.37 -24.35
CA LEU A 136 -7.77 21.36 -23.44
C LEU A 136 -8.61 20.07 -23.44
N SER A 137 -8.47 19.20 -24.45
CA SER A 137 -9.46 18.13 -24.63
C SER A 137 -9.11 16.80 -23.96
N ARG A 138 -7.82 16.46 -23.78
CA ARG A 138 -7.41 15.15 -23.23
C ARG A 138 -6.81 15.24 -21.84
N GLN A 139 -5.91 16.20 -21.61
CA GLN A 139 -5.17 16.29 -20.36
C GLN A 139 -6.05 16.74 -19.18
N THR A 140 -7.04 17.59 -19.45
CA THR A 140 -8.05 18.02 -18.46
C THR A 140 -8.97 16.86 -18.04
N ILE A 141 -9.28 15.95 -18.97
CA ILE A 141 -10.14 14.79 -18.68
C ILE A 141 -9.42 13.81 -17.75
N ASP A 142 -8.13 13.58 -17.96
CA ASP A 142 -7.34 12.70 -17.09
C ASP A 142 -7.27 13.27 -15.66
N LEU A 143 -7.03 14.57 -15.53
CA LEU A 143 -7.08 15.29 -14.24
C LEU A 143 -8.44 15.16 -13.55
N LEU A 144 -9.54 15.40 -14.28
CA LEU A 144 -10.90 15.26 -13.76
C LEU A 144 -11.19 13.83 -13.28
N LEU A 145 -10.68 12.82 -13.98
CA LEU A 145 -10.85 11.42 -13.62
C LEU A 145 -10.15 11.07 -12.31
N TYR A 146 -8.93 11.57 -12.07
CA TYR A 146 -8.27 11.38 -10.78
C TYR A 146 -9.05 12.02 -9.62
N VAL A 147 -9.59 13.23 -9.82
CA VAL A 147 -10.44 13.91 -8.83
C VAL A 147 -11.72 13.09 -8.55
N LEU A 148 -12.37 12.57 -9.58
CA LEU A 148 -13.57 11.75 -9.44
C LEU A 148 -13.29 10.45 -8.66
N VAL A 149 -12.19 9.76 -8.96
CA VAL A 149 -11.77 8.55 -8.23
C VAL A 149 -11.56 8.86 -6.75
N VAL A 150 -10.91 9.98 -6.43
CA VAL A 150 -10.67 10.40 -5.05
C VAL A 150 -11.98 10.69 -4.33
N LEU A 151 -12.94 11.37 -4.97
CA LEU A 151 -14.27 11.61 -4.40
C LEU A 151 -15.02 10.30 -4.10
N ILE A 152 -14.96 9.32 -5.00
CA ILE A 152 -15.56 7.99 -4.77
C ILE A 152 -14.91 7.29 -3.58
N LEU A 153 -13.58 7.34 -3.46
CA LEU A 153 -12.85 6.74 -2.33
C LEU A 153 -13.21 7.40 -1.00
N VAL A 154 -13.26 8.73 -0.95
CA VAL A 154 -13.65 9.48 0.25
C VAL A 154 -15.09 9.16 0.64
N PHE A 155 -16.01 9.10 -0.33
CA PHE A 155 -17.40 8.74 -0.09
C PHE A 155 -17.54 7.31 0.45
N SER A 156 -16.81 6.35 -0.15
CA SER A 156 -16.77 4.96 0.31
C SER A 156 -16.23 4.84 1.74
N TYR A 157 -15.14 5.55 2.06
CA TYR A 157 -14.59 5.61 3.41
C TYR A 157 -15.59 6.20 4.41
N HIS A 158 -16.21 7.33 4.07
CA HIS A 158 -17.19 8.00 4.93
C HIS A 158 -18.38 7.08 5.23
N LEU A 159 -18.84 6.29 4.26
CA LEU A 159 -19.92 5.33 4.42
C LEU A 159 -19.51 4.15 5.32
N LEU A 160 -18.26 3.66 5.18
CA LEU A 160 -17.73 2.60 6.04
C LEU A 160 -17.60 3.04 7.50
N VAL A 161 -17.08 4.25 7.75
CA VAL A 161 -16.94 4.81 9.10
C VAL A 161 -18.31 5.00 9.74
N ARG A 162 -19.28 5.53 9.00
CA ARG A 162 -20.63 5.78 9.51
C ARG A 162 -21.38 4.49 9.87
N THR A 163 -21.23 3.44 9.09
CA THR A 163 -21.85 2.14 9.39
C THR A 163 -21.20 1.46 10.59
N SER A 164 -19.88 1.63 10.77
CA SER A 164 -19.17 1.13 11.95
C SER A 164 -19.61 1.84 13.25
N SER A 165 -19.83 3.16 13.22
CA SER A 165 -20.33 3.91 14.38
C SER A 165 -21.79 3.63 14.74
N GLY A 166 -22.59 3.12 13.80
CA GLY A 166 -24.00 2.75 14.06
C GLY A 166 -24.15 1.49 14.92
N ASN A 167 -23.25 0.52 14.75
CA ASN A 167 -23.30 -0.75 15.50
C ASN A 167 -22.90 -0.60 16.98
N ASP A 168 -22.03 0.36 17.29
CA ASP A 168 -21.58 0.59 18.67
C ASP A 168 -22.68 1.26 19.53
N ALA A 169 -23.57 2.04 18.91
CA ALA A 169 -24.68 2.70 19.60
C ALA A 169 -25.79 1.73 20.03
N GLU A 170 -26.04 0.67 19.27
CA GLU A 170 -27.08 -0.33 19.55
C GLU A 170 -26.67 -1.27 20.72
N SER A 171 -25.38 -1.54 20.87
CA SER A 171 -24.85 -2.37 21.98
C SER A 171 -24.99 -1.72 23.36
N ARG A 172 -25.04 -0.39 23.45
CA ARG A 172 -25.19 0.36 24.71
C ARG A 172 -26.63 0.58 25.17
N GLN A 173 -27.62 0.28 24.31
CA GLN A 173 -29.04 0.33 24.67
C GLN A 173 -29.58 -1.03 25.14
N ARG A 174 -28.76 -2.08 25.08
CA ARG A 174 -29.12 -3.44 25.48
C ARG A 174 -28.58 -3.85 26.86
N ASP A 175 -27.81 -2.98 27.51
CA ASP A 175 -27.37 -3.06 28.91
C ASP A 175 -28.13 -2.02 29.74
#